data_AF-A0A536VMU3-F1
#
_entry.id   AF-A0A536VMU3-F1
#
_cell.length_a   1.000
_cell.length_b   1.000
_cell.length_c   1.000
_cell.angle_alpha   90.00
_cell.angle_beta   90.00
_cell.angle_gamma   90.00
#
_symmetry.space_group_name_H-M   'P 1'
#
loop_
_entity.id
_entity.type
_entity.pdbx_description
1 polymer ?
#
loop_
_entity_poly.entity_id
_entity_poly.type
_entity_poly.pdbx_seq_one_letter_code
_entity_poly.pdbx_strand_id
1 'polypeptide(L)'
;EGRGKQFSDDVAGPVGANCYACHQLTPQELSFGTIGPSLYQFAKLRGYGADTQRYAYGKIFNADAFAACSTMPRFGHNQILTEQQIKDVTALLMDPQSPVNK
;
A
#
# COMPACT_ATOMS: atom_id res chain seq x y z
N GLU A 1 8.82 5.73 1.47
CA GLU A 1 8.85 6.61 2.65
C GLU A 1 8.10 5.95 3.81
N GLY A 2 8.68 6.00 5.01
CA GLY A 2 8.11 5.41 6.23
C GLY A 2 7.88 6.41 7.37
N ARG A 3 8.29 7.67 7.17
CA ARG A 3 8.12 8.76 8.13
C ARG A 3 6.73 9.40 8.04
N GLY A 4 6.43 10.24 9.03
CA GLY A 4 5.25 11.09 9.07
C GLY A 4 4.39 10.83 10.30
N LYS A 5 3.83 11.92 10.86
CA LYS A 5 2.88 11.93 11.99
C LYS A 5 3.45 11.43 13.33
N GLN A 6 4.76 11.16 13.45
CA GLN A 6 5.40 10.90 14.74
C GLN A 6 5.69 12.23 15.46
N PHE A 7 5.87 12.21 16.78
CA PHE A 7 6.16 13.42 17.58
C PHE A 7 7.50 14.09 17.21
N SER A 8 8.40 13.34 16.58
CA SER A 8 9.73 13.78 16.17
C SER A 8 9.80 14.24 14.72
N ASP A 9 8.73 14.05 13.94
CA ASP A 9 8.72 14.39 12.52
C ASP A 9 8.50 15.89 12.30
N ASP A 10 9.08 16.41 11.22
CA ASP A 10 8.71 17.73 10.71
C ASP A 10 7.24 17.71 10.26
N VAL A 11 6.46 18.69 10.73
CA VAL A 11 5.05 18.87 10.39
C VAL A 11 4.85 19.07 8.89
N ALA A 12 5.81 19.72 8.21
CA ALA A 12 5.80 19.91 6.76
C ALA A 12 6.47 18.75 5.99
N GLY A 13 6.99 17.75 6.70
CA GLY A 13 7.68 16.61 6.13
C GLY A 13 6.75 15.66 5.36
N PRO A 14 7.32 14.79 4.50
CA PRO A 14 6.53 13.81 3.77
C PRO A 14 5.92 12.76 4.71
N VAL A 15 4.67 12.36 4.42
CA VAL A 15 3.98 11.27 5.12
C VAL A 15 3.88 10.06 4.20
N GLY A 16 4.46 8.94 4.63
CA GLY A 16 4.55 7.71 3.86
C GLY A 16 3.66 6.58 4.38
N ALA A 17 3.40 5.60 3.52
CA ALA A 17 2.59 4.42 3.85
C ALA A 17 3.40 3.27 4.49
N ASN A 18 4.73 3.32 4.39
CA ASN A 18 5.65 2.32 4.90
C ASN A 18 5.35 0.86 4.47
N CYS A 19 4.80 0.63 3.26
CA CYS A 19 4.33 -0.68 2.81
C CYS A 19 5.37 -1.80 2.92
N TYR A 20 6.64 -1.49 2.60
CA TYR A 20 7.75 -2.45 2.69
C TYR A 20 8.00 -2.96 4.12
N ALA A 21 7.62 -2.22 5.17
CA ALA A 21 7.77 -2.71 6.54
C ALA A 21 6.91 -3.96 6.84
N CYS A 22 5.90 -4.24 6.01
CA CYS A 22 4.97 -5.35 6.20
C CYS A 22 4.86 -6.30 5.01
N HIS A 23 5.19 -5.84 3.80
CA HIS A 23 4.94 -6.58 2.56
C HIS A 23 6.17 -6.59 1.64
N GLN A 24 6.42 -7.73 1.01
CA GLN A 24 7.23 -7.78 -0.21
C GLN A 24 6.44 -7.16 -1.38
N LEU A 25 7.08 -6.31 -2.19
CA LEU A 25 6.46 -5.66 -3.35
C LEU A 25 7.19 -5.99 -4.66
N THR A 26 8.43 -5.50 -4.83
CA THR A 26 9.25 -5.81 -5.99
C THR A 26 10.25 -6.92 -5.64
N PRO A 27 10.69 -7.73 -6.62
CA PRO A 27 11.66 -8.77 -6.36
C PRO A 27 13.09 -8.22 -6.24
N GLN A 28 13.34 -6.99 -6.68
CA GLN A 28 14.64 -6.33 -6.54
C GLN A 28 14.87 -5.72 -5.15
N GLU A 29 13.80 -5.38 -4.43
CA GLU A 29 13.91 -4.87 -3.06
C GLU A 29 14.07 -6.04 -2.08
N LEU A 30 15.22 -6.10 -1.42
CA LEU A 30 15.56 -7.15 -0.45
C LEU A 30 15.07 -6.82 0.96
N SER A 31 14.83 -5.54 1.24
CA SER A 31 14.37 -5.06 2.55
C SER A 31 12.85 -4.98 2.58
N PHE A 32 12.22 -6.07 3.03
CA PHE A 32 10.77 -6.13 3.24
C PHE A 32 10.39 -6.92 4.50
N GLY A 33 9.22 -6.62 5.05
CA GLY A 33 8.63 -7.34 6.18
C GLY A 33 7.66 -8.44 5.74
N THR A 34 7.26 -9.25 6.70
CA THR A 34 6.41 -10.45 6.51
C THR A 34 5.19 -10.49 7.43
N ILE A 35 4.83 -9.35 8.04
CA ILE A 35 3.60 -9.22 8.85
C ILE A 35 2.37 -9.42 7.96
N GLY A 36 2.38 -8.83 6.76
CA GLY A 36 1.38 -9.04 5.74
C GLY A 36 1.83 -10.04 4.67
N PRO A 37 0.92 -10.49 3.80
CA PRO A 37 1.28 -11.36 2.69
C PRO A 37 2.17 -10.64 1.67
N SER A 38 2.93 -11.40 0.88
CA SER A 38 3.62 -10.85 -0.29
C SER A 38 2.62 -10.24 -1.28
N LEU A 39 2.95 -9.06 -1.78
CA LEU A 39 2.23 -8.35 -2.83
C LEU A 39 3.01 -8.38 -4.15
N TYR A 40 4.10 -9.14 -4.23
CA TYR A 40 4.80 -9.39 -5.48
C TYR A 40 3.85 -9.99 -6.52
N GLN A 41 3.91 -9.46 -7.74
CA GLN A 41 3.03 -9.83 -8.85
C GLN A 41 1.53 -9.64 -8.54
N PHE A 42 1.17 -8.66 -7.69
CA PHE A 42 -0.19 -8.51 -7.17
C PHE A 42 -1.27 -8.60 -8.25
N ALA A 43 -1.20 -7.73 -9.27
CA ALA A 43 -2.19 -7.67 -10.34
C ALA A 43 -1.95 -8.72 -11.43
N LYS A 44 -0.69 -9.12 -11.66
CA LYS A 44 -0.36 -10.24 -12.56
C LYS A 44 -1.03 -11.55 -12.11
N LEU A 45 -1.18 -11.76 -10.81
CA LEU A 45 -1.85 -12.93 -10.22
C LEU A 45 -3.36 -12.77 -10.04
N ARG A 46 -3.87 -11.53 -9.94
CA ARG A 46 -5.29 -11.24 -9.60
C ARG A 46 -6.08 -10.60 -10.75
N GLY A 47 -5.43 -10.33 -11.88
CA GLY A 47 -6.00 -9.60 -13.01
C GLY A 47 -5.94 -8.07 -12.84
N TYR A 48 -5.90 -7.38 -13.98
CA TYR A 48 -5.74 -5.93 -14.08
C TYR A 48 -7.05 -5.15 -14.14
N GLY A 49 -8.19 -5.83 -14.00
CA GLY A 49 -9.54 -5.28 -14.16
C GLY A 49 -9.96 -4.32 -13.04
N ALA A 50 -11.07 -3.62 -13.29
CA ALA A 50 -11.61 -2.60 -12.39
C ALA A 50 -11.93 -3.13 -10.99
N ASP A 51 -12.38 -4.39 -10.86
CA ASP A 51 -12.67 -4.99 -9.56
C ASP A 51 -11.42 -5.13 -8.70
N THR A 52 -10.30 -5.56 -9.28
CA THR A 52 -9.01 -5.67 -8.57
C THR A 52 -8.47 -4.28 -8.20
N GLN A 53 -8.63 -3.29 -9.08
CA GLN A 53 -8.26 -1.89 -8.78
C GLN A 53 -9.09 -1.35 -7.61
N ARG A 54 -10.42 -1.57 -7.62
CA ARG A 54 -11.33 -1.15 -6.56
C ARG A 54 -11.00 -1.83 -5.24
N TYR A 55 -10.69 -3.12 -5.28
CA TYR A 55 -10.24 -3.87 -4.11
C TYR A 55 -8.94 -3.30 -3.55
N ALA A 56 -7.90 -3.11 -4.38
CA ALA A 56 -6.61 -2.57 -3.95
C ALA A 56 -6.77 -1.19 -3.32
N TYR A 57 -7.46 -0.27 -3.99
CA TYR A 57 -7.73 1.07 -3.47
C TYR A 57 -8.51 1.01 -2.15
N GLY A 58 -9.62 0.27 -2.11
CA GLY A 58 -10.47 0.17 -0.93
C GLY A 58 -9.73 -0.42 0.25
N LYS A 59 -8.87 -1.43 0.01
CA LYS A 59 -8.11 -2.10 1.06
C LYS A 59 -7.01 -1.21 1.65
N ILE A 60 -6.37 -0.36 0.84
CA ILE A 60 -5.45 0.68 1.32
C ILE A 60 -6.21 1.77 2.09
N PHE A 61 -7.38 2.19 1.58
CA PHE A 61 -8.17 3.24 2.20
C PHE A 61 -8.67 2.86 3.60
N ASN A 62 -9.25 1.67 3.74
CA ASN A 62 -9.75 1.11 5.00
C ASN A 62 -9.63 -0.42 5.01
N ALA A 63 -8.55 -0.92 5.59
CA ALA A 63 -8.31 -2.35 5.67
C ALA A 63 -9.39 -3.09 6.48
N ASP A 64 -9.95 -2.48 7.53
CA ASP A 64 -10.95 -3.15 8.37
C ASP A 64 -12.25 -3.48 7.63
N ALA A 65 -12.55 -2.73 6.55
CA ALA A 65 -13.74 -2.97 5.74
C ALA A 65 -13.76 -4.33 5.01
N PHE A 66 -12.60 -5.00 4.88
CA PHE A 66 -12.51 -6.31 4.25
C PHE A 66 -12.00 -7.41 5.19
N ALA A 67 -11.46 -7.05 6.35
CA ALA A 67 -11.04 -8.00 7.38
C ALA A 67 -11.07 -7.26 8.72
N ALA A 68 -12.04 -7.61 9.58
CA ALA A 68 -12.18 -6.98 10.87
C ALA A 68 -10.89 -7.12 11.71
N CYS A 69 -10.49 -6.05 12.38
CA CYS A 69 -9.29 -6.00 13.21
C CYS A 69 -8.00 -6.31 12.41
N SER A 70 -7.94 -5.85 11.17
CA SER A 70 -6.74 -5.97 10.35
C SER A 70 -5.58 -5.20 11.01
N THR A 71 -4.38 -5.79 10.99
CA THR A 71 -3.16 -5.11 11.48
C THR A 71 -2.68 -4.01 10.54
N MET A 72 -3.13 -4.01 9.28
CA MET A 72 -2.83 -2.96 8.31
C MET A 72 -3.55 -1.64 8.67
N PRO A 73 -2.86 -0.49 8.72
CA PRO A 73 -3.47 0.80 9.02
C PRO A 73 -4.56 1.20 8.02
N ARG A 74 -5.57 1.93 8.50
CA ARG A 74 -6.65 2.49 7.68
C ARG A 74 -6.22 3.86 7.12
N PHE A 75 -5.35 3.85 6.11
CA PHE A 75 -4.62 5.04 5.65
C PHE A 75 -5.51 6.21 5.21
N GLY A 76 -6.56 5.93 4.43
CA GLY A 76 -7.48 6.95 3.97
C GLY A 76 -8.47 7.38 5.04
N HIS A 77 -9.06 6.41 5.75
CA HIS A 77 -10.01 6.67 6.83
C HIS A 77 -9.41 7.53 7.96
N ASN A 78 -8.15 7.29 8.33
CA ASN A 78 -7.44 8.05 9.36
C ASN A 78 -6.69 9.27 8.81
N GLN A 79 -6.87 9.62 7.53
CA GLN A 79 -6.23 10.78 6.89
C GLN A 79 -4.69 10.78 7.00
N ILE A 80 -4.08 9.60 6.95
CA ILE A 80 -2.62 9.44 6.93
C ILE A 80 -2.09 9.76 5.53
N LEU A 81 -2.77 9.23 4.51
CA LEU A 81 -2.44 9.48 3.10
C LEU A 81 -3.53 10.29 2.43
N THR A 82 -3.13 11.14 1.48
CA THR A 82 -4.07 11.84 0.60
C THR A 82 -4.68 10.87 -0.42
N GLU A 83 -5.79 11.28 -1.03
CA GLU A 83 -6.41 10.50 -2.11
C GLU A 83 -5.43 10.20 -3.25
N GLN A 84 -4.59 11.18 -3.62
CA GLN A 84 -3.61 11.00 -4.68
C GLN A 84 -2.56 9.95 -4.29
N GLN A 85 -2.01 10.01 -3.07
CA GLN A 85 -1.05 9.00 -2.59
C GLN A 85 -1.65 7.59 -2.60
N ILE A 86 -2.93 7.44 -2.23
CA ILE A 86 -3.61 6.14 -2.28
C ILE A 86 -3.77 5.67 -3.73
N LYS A 87 -4.12 6.56 -4.66
CA LYS A 87 -4.17 6.24 -6.10
C LYS A 87 -2.80 5.81 -6.63
N ASP A 88 -1.72 6.50 -6.24
CA ASP A 88 -0.36 6.20 -6.69
C ASP A 88 0.11 4.83 -6.17
N VAL A 89 -0.14 4.50 -4.89
CA VAL A 89 0.18 3.17 -4.34
C VAL A 89 -0.71 2.09 -4.96
N THR A 90 -1.97 2.40 -5.28
CA THR A 90 -2.83 1.49 -6.04
C THR A 90 -2.24 1.22 -7.41
N ALA A 91 -1.78 2.26 -8.13
CA ALA A 91 -1.13 2.12 -9.43
C ALA A 91 0.17 1.31 -9.33
N LEU A 92 0.94 1.46 -8.25
CA LEU A 92 2.11 0.61 -8.00
C LEU A 92 1.74 -0.89 -7.96
N LEU A 93 0.60 -1.25 -7.37
CA LEU A 93 0.14 -2.65 -7.35
C LEU A 93 -0.51 -3.09 -8.67
N MET A 94 -1.13 -2.15 -9.39
CA MET A 94 -2.03 -2.44 -10.52
C MET A 94 -1.43 -2.22 -11.90
N ASP A 95 -0.40 -1.41 -12.09
CA ASP A 95 0.12 -1.11 -13.42
C ASP A 95 0.91 -2.33 -13.98
N PRO A 96 0.61 -2.85 -15.20
CA PRO A 96 1.42 -3.89 -15.85
C PRO A 96 2.89 -3.50 -16.07
N GLN A 97 3.19 -2.20 -16.08
CA GLN A 97 4.54 -1.65 -16.18
C GLN A 97 5.21 -1.43 -14.82
N SER A 98 4.47 -1.54 -13.71
CA SER A 98 5.04 -1.46 -12.38
C SER A 98 6.10 -2.55 -12.15
N PRO A 99 7.22 -2.24 -11.49
CA PRO A 99 8.22 -3.25 -11.10
C PRO A 99 7.64 -4.34 -10.18
N VAL A 100 6.50 -4.11 -9.53
CA VAL A 100 5.78 -5.14 -8.75
C VAL A 100 5.27 -6.27 -9.64
N ASN A 101 4.89 -5.94 -10.88
CA ASN A 101 4.24 -6.86 -11.82
C ASN A 101 5.16 -7.38 -12.93
N LYS A 102 6.46 -7.04 -12.89
CA LYS A 102 7.45 -7.59 -13.83
C LYS A 102 7.81 -9.02 -13.48
#